data_AF-A0A0F8YGU5-F1
#
_entry.id   AF-A0A0F8YGU5-F1
#
_cell.length_a   1.000
_cell.length_b   1.000
_cell.length_c   1.000
_cell.angle_alpha   90.00
_cell.angle_beta   90.00
_cell.angle_gamma   90.00
#
_symmetry.space_group_name_H-M   'P 1'
#
loop_
_entity.id
_entity.type
_entity.pdbx_description
1 polymer ?
#
loop_
_entity_poly.entity_id
_entity_poly.type
_entity_poly.pdbx_seq_one_letter_code
_entity_poly.pdbx_strand_id
1 'polypeptide(L)'
;MELSGQIERITFTNEENGFTIAKVKVHGRRDLVTVVGNIVAPTPGKIIKMQGEWVNHPKFGEQFKVAEYKTVIPATVYGIRKYLGSSLIKGVGPVMADRIVNRFGEKTLKIIENDIERLKEVEDAPS
;
A
#
# COMPACT_ATOMS: atom_id res chain seq x y z
N MET A 1 -1.62 17.73 9.05
CA MET A 1 -0.87 17.99 7.79
C MET A 1 -0.88 16.73 6.95
N GLU A 2 -0.88 16.85 5.61
CA GLU A 2 -0.87 15.70 4.70
C GLU A 2 0.46 15.57 3.95
N LEU A 3 0.96 14.34 3.84
CA LEU A 3 2.11 13.98 3.01
C LEU A 3 1.80 12.75 2.17
N SER A 4 2.37 12.69 0.97
CA SER A 4 2.36 11.48 0.14
C SER A 4 3.77 11.15 -0.33
N GLY A 5 4.12 9.88 -0.27
CA GLY A 5 5.45 9.42 -0.69
C GLY A 5 5.57 7.91 -0.75
N GLN A 6 6.68 7.47 -1.33
CA GLN A 6 7.04 6.06 -1.44
C GLN A 6 7.92 5.65 -0.25
N ILE A 7 7.61 4.52 0.37
CA ILE A 7 8.48 3.91 1.38
C ILE A 7 9.75 3.44 0.67
N GLU A 8 10.90 4.01 1.01
CA GLU A 8 12.20 3.60 0.45
C GLU A 8 12.81 2.47 1.27
N ARG A 9 12.74 2.59 2.60
CA ARG A 9 13.19 1.53 3.51
C ARG A 9 12.51 1.62 4.87
N ILE A 10 12.44 0.48 5.53
CA ILE A 10 12.02 0.35 6.92
C ILE A 10 13.28 0.36 7.77
N THR A 11 13.36 1.28 8.74
CA THR A 11 14.46 1.33 9.71
C THR A 11 14.19 0.42 10.89
N PHE A 12 12.94 0.36 11.33
CA PHE A 12 12.50 -0.48 12.43
C PHE A 12 11.00 -0.74 12.31
N THR A 13 10.56 -1.93 12.73
CA THR A 13 9.15 -2.25 12.93
C THR A 13 9.02 -3.12 14.17
N ASN A 14 8.04 -2.82 15.01
CA ASN A 14 7.60 -3.71 16.08
C ASN A 14 6.35 -4.43 15.58
N GLU A 15 6.41 -5.75 15.45
CA GLU A 15 5.31 -6.57 14.94
C GLU A 15 4.15 -6.72 15.93
N GLU A 16 4.39 -6.55 17.23
CA GLU A 16 3.37 -6.70 18.28
C GLU A 16 2.37 -5.54 18.29
N ASN A 17 2.84 -4.31 18.05
CA ASN A 17 2.02 -3.10 18.12
C ASN A 17 1.97 -2.29 16.82
N GLY A 18 2.70 -2.70 15.79
CA GLY A 18 2.75 -2.05 14.47
C GLY A 18 3.58 -0.77 14.43
N PHE A 19 4.30 -0.41 15.50
CA PHE A 19 5.11 0.80 15.52
C PHE A 19 6.25 0.69 14.51
N THR A 20 6.27 1.62 13.56
CA THR A 20 7.18 1.62 12.43
C THR A 20 7.98 2.91 12.38
N ILE A 21 9.26 2.79 12.05
CA ILE A 21 10.13 3.89 11.62
C ILE A 21 10.53 3.61 10.18
N ALA A 22 10.15 4.50 9.26
CA ALA A 22 10.41 4.38 7.83
C ALA A 22 11.10 5.62 7.26
N LYS A 23 11.85 5.43 6.18
CA LYS A 23 12.32 6.51 5.31
C LYS A 23 11.42 6.58 4.09
N VAL A 24 10.82 7.75 3.88
CA VAL A 24 9.83 7.96 2.82
C VAL A 24 10.31 9.04 1.86
N LYS A 25 10.29 8.73 0.57
CA LYS A 25 10.54 9.70 -0.50
C LYS A 25 9.25 10.47 -0.76
N VAL A 26 9.18 11.68 -0.22
CA VAL A 26 8.03 12.59 -0.38
C VAL A 26 8.23 13.45 -1.63
N HIS A 27 7.16 13.61 -2.43
CA HIS A 27 7.21 14.45 -3.61
C HIS A 27 7.53 15.91 -3.25
N GLY A 28 8.39 16.57 -4.03
CA GLY A 28 8.83 17.94 -3.75
C GLY A 28 9.90 18.07 -2.66
N ARG A 29 10.33 16.97 -2.02
CA ARG A 29 11.45 16.97 -1.07
C ARG A 29 12.67 16.23 -1.64
N ARG A 30 13.84 16.84 -1.47
CA ARG A 30 15.11 16.23 -1.90
C ARG A 30 15.47 15.04 -1.03
N ASP A 31 15.47 15.24 0.28
CA ASP A 31 15.85 14.24 1.26
C ASP A 31 14.69 13.33 1.67
N LEU A 32 15.03 12.16 2.20
CA LEU A 32 14.05 11.22 2.74
C LEU A 32 13.51 11.71 4.07
N VAL A 33 12.19 11.70 4.19
CA VAL A 33 11.49 12.04 5.43
C VAL A 33 11.51 10.83 6.36
N THR A 34 11.88 11.05 7.62
CA THR A 34 11.69 10.04 8.68
C THR A 34 10.21 10.05 9.06
N VAL A 35 9.55 8.92 8.92
CA VAL A 35 8.13 8.73 9.26
C VAL A 35 8.04 7.77 10.43
N VAL A 36 7.26 8.13 11.46
CA VAL A 36 7.04 7.32 12.66
C VAL A 36 5.55 7.16 12.95
N GLY A 37 5.12 5.98 13.39
CA GLY A 37 3.73 5.72 13.76
C GLY A 37 3.33 4.27 13.59
N ASN A 38 2.08 3.95 13.89
CA ASN A 38 1.56 2.59 13.72
C ASN A 38 1.18 2.37 12.25
N ILE A 39 2.04 1.68 11.51
CA ILE A 39 1.85 1.37 10.09
C ILE A 39 1.82 -0.15 9.98
N VAL A 40 0.67 -0.69 9.58
CA VAL A 40 0.47 -2.13 9.40
C VAL A 40 1.15 -2.60 8.11
N ALA A 41 1.95 -3.66 8.23
CA ALA A 41 2.65 -4.31 7.12
C ALA A 41 3.35 -3.31 6.16
N PRO A 42 4.23 -2.43 6.67
CA PRO A 42 4.95 -1.49 5.84
C PRO A 42 5.82 -2.28 4.85
N THR A 43 5.93 -1.81 3.61
CA THR A 43 6.73 -2.48 2.58
C THR A 43 7.42 -1.44 1.71
N PRO A 44 8.75 -1.54 1.48
CA PRO A 44 9.42 -0.71 0.49
C PRO A 44 8.74 -0.77 -0.87
N GLY A 45 8.72 0.35 -1.59
CA GLY A 45 8.03 0.51 -2.87
C GLY A 45 6.55 0.88 -2.76
N LYS A 46 5.89 0.69 -1.62
CA LYS A 46 4.50 1.13 -1.44
C LYS A 46 4.42 2.65 -1.36
N ILE A 47 3.46 3.23 -2.08
CA ILE A 47 3.08 4.62 -1.92
C ILE A 47 2.05 4.71 -0.79
N ILE A 48 2.31 5.62 0.15
CA ILE A 48 1.41 5.90 1.27
C ILE A 48 1.01 7.38 1.25
N LYS A 49 -0.26 7.63 1.60
CA LYS A 49 -0.77 8.95 1.97
C LYS A 49 -0.90 8.97 3.48
N MET A 50 -0.36 9.99 4.11
CA MET A 50 -0.25 10.08 5.56
C MET A 50 -0.82 11.40 6.04
N GLN A 51 -1.56 11.36 7.13
CA GLN A 51 -1.99 12.50 7.91
C GLN A 51 -1.28 12.47 9.25
N GLY A 52 -0.78 13.63 9.68
CA GLY A 52 0.02 13.72 10.88
C GLY A 52 0.60 15.10 11.14
N GLU A 53 1.65 15.10 11.95
CA GLU A 53 2.34 16.28 12.46
C GLU A 53 3.86 16.13 12.38
N TRP A 54 4.56 17.25 12.22
CA TRP A 54 6.01 17.27 12.36
C TRP A 54 6.38 17.34 13.84
N VAL A 55 7.28 16.48 14.26
CA VAL A 55 7.83 16.44 15.61
C VAL A 55 9.35 16.45 15.54
N ASN A 56 10.01 17.03 16.55
CA ASN A 56 11.46 17.04 16.62
C ASN A 56 11.91 16.12 17.76
N HIS A 57 12.53 14.99 17.41
CA HIS A 57 13.03 14.03 18.38
C HIS A 57 14.42 14.48 18.90
N PRO A 58 14.65 14.56 20.22
CA PRO A 58 15.90 15.12 20.78
C PRO A 58 17.19 14.49 20.24
N LYS A 59 17.15 13.19 19.91
CA LYS A 59 18.30 12.43 19.38
C LYS A 59 18.31 12.28 17.86
N PHE A 60 17.15 12.31 17.20
CA PHE A 60 17.00 11.87 15.80
C PHE A 60 16.56 12.99 14.86
N GLY A 61 16.31 14.18 15.40
CA GLY A 61 15.89 15.34 14.63
C GLY A 61 14.43 15.25 14.18
N GLU A 62 14.14 15.94 13.08
CA GLU A 62 12.81 16.08 12.53
C GLU A 62 12.23 14.73 12.03
N GLN A 63 11.00 14.45 12.45
CA GLN A 63 10.23 13.28 12.06
C GLN A 63 8.79 13.69 11.76
N PHE A 64 8.16 12.98 10.83
CA PHE A 64 6.73 13.08 10.61
C PHE A 64 6.02 11.98 11.38
N LYS A 65 5.27 12.36 12.42
CA LYS A 65 4.47 11.45 13.23
C LYS A 65 3.10 11.26 12.57
N VAL A 66 2.85 10.03 12.14
CA VAL A 66 1.61 9.63 11.48
C VAL A 66 0.52 9.40 12.52
N ALA A 67 -0.61 10.06 12.33
CA ALA A 67 -1.85 9.79 13.05
C ALA A 67 -2.73 8.82 12.26
N GLU A 68 -2.85 9.04 10.95
CA GLU A 68 -3.61 8.19 10.03
C GLU A 68 -2.86 8.00 8.72
N TYR A 69 -3.05 6.86 8.06
CA TYR A 69 -2.51 6.64 6.72
C TYR A 69 -3.43 5.79 5.85
N LYS A 70 -3.24 5.91 4.54
CA LYS A 70 -3.84 5.06 3.52
C LYS A 70 -2.74 4.56 2.60
N THR A 71 -2.72 3.26 2.34
CA THR A 71 -1.94 2.70 1.23
C THR A 71 -2.61 3.11 -0.07
N VAL A 72 -1.82 3.62 -1.00
CA VAL A 72 -2.32 3.87 -2.35
C VAL A 72 -2.36 2.52 -3.05
N ILE A 73 -3.56 1.94 -3.09
CA ILE A 73 -3.85 0.84 -4.00
C ILE A 73 -3.66 1.33 -5.45
N PRO A 74 -3.09 0.50 -6.34
CA PRO A 74 -2.90 0.92 -7.71
C PRO A 74 -4.23 1.30 -8.36
N ALA A 75 -4.26 2.47 -9.01
CA ALA A 75 -5.45 2.95 -9.72
C ALA A 75 -5.54 2.42 -11.15
N THR A 76 -4.43 1.94 -11.71
CA THR A 76 -4.39 1.48 -13.11
C THR A 76 -4.60 -0.02 -13.20
N VAL A 77 -5.23 -0.44 -14.29
CA VAL A 77 -5.40 -1.86 -14.67
C VAL A 77 -4.07 -2.64 -14.57
N TYR A 78 -2.98 -2.07 -15.09
CA TYR A 78 -1.65 -2.68 -15.01
C TYR A 78 -1.17 -2.85 -13.56
N GLY A 79 -1.33 -1.81 -12.74
CA GLY A 79 -0.93 -1.85 -11.33
C GLY A 79 -1.75 -2.85 -10.53
N ILE A 80 -3.07 -2.91 -10.76
CA ILE A 80 -3.98 -3.86 -10.12
C ILE A 80 -3.60 -5.29 -10.50
N ARG A 81 -3.29 -5.55 -11.78
CA ARG A 81 -2.86 -6.86 -12.26
C ARG A 81 -1.58 -7.33 -11.57
N LYS A 82 -0.57 -6.46 -11.51
CA LYS A 82 0.67 -6.75 -10.78
C LYS A 82 0.41 -7.01 -9.29
N TYR A 83 -0.43 -6.19 -8.68
CA TYR A 83 -0.78 -6.27 -7.27
C TYR A 83 -1.48 -7.59 -6.89
N LEU A 84 -2.41 -8.06 -7.73
CA LEU A 84 -3.08 -9.35 -7.52
C LEU A 84 -2.15 -10.54 -7.78
N GLY A 85 -1.37 -10.49 -8.86
CA GLY A 85 -0.42 -11.55 -9.20
C GLY A 85 0.73 -11.70 -8.21
N SER A 86 1.01 -10.66 -7.39
CA SER A 86 2.09 -10.65 -6.40
C SER A 86 1.68 -11.10 -4.99
N SER A 87 0.57 -11.84 -4.84
CA SER A 87 0.20 -12.61 -3.64
C SER A 87 -0.36 -11.84 -2.42
N LEU A 88 -1.56 -11.25 -2.55
CA LEU A 88 -2.40 -10.87 -1.39
C LEU A 88 -3.61 -11.80 -1.16
N ILE A 89 -4.03 -12.54 -2.18
CA ILE A 89 -5.17 -13.47 -2.12
C ILE A 89 -4.65 -14.88 -2.40
N LYS A 90 -4.78 -15.75 -1.39
CA LYS A 90 -4.40 -17.17 -1.52
C LYS A 90 -5.23 -17.80 -2.64
N GLY A 91 -4.56 -18.31 -3.68
CA GLY A 91 -5.20 -18.91 -4.86
C GLY A 91 -5.26 -18.03 -6.11
N VAL A 92 -4.96 -16.73 -6.02
CA VAL A 92 -4.91 -15.84 -7.20
C VAL A 92 -3.50 -15.78 -7.76
N GLY A 93 -3.19 -16.69 -8.69
CA GLY A 93 -1.97 -16.65 -9.49
C GLY A 93 -2.02 -15.62 -10.63
N PRO A 94 -0.90 -15.40 -11.34
CA PRO A 94 -0.81 -14.41 -12.42
C PRO A 94 -1.89 -14.55 -13.51
N VAL A 95 -2.25 -15.78 -13.88
CA VAL A 95 -3.29 -16.05 -14.88
C VAL A 95 -4.68 -15.62 -14.38
N MET A 96 -5.01 -15.95 -13.14
CA MET A 96 -6.28 -15.56 -12.52
C MET A 96 -6.35 -14.03 -12.33
N ALA A 97 -5.24 -13.41 -11.90
CA ALA A 97 -5.12 -11.97 -11.82
C ALA A 97 -5.39 -11.27 -13.16
N ASP A 98 -4.88 -11.84 -14.27
CA ASP A 98 -5.14 -11.34 -15.61
C ASP A 98 -6.64 -11.36 -15.95
N ARG A 99 -7.29 -12.51 -15.75
CA ARG A 99 -8.72 -12.70 -16.02
C ARG A 99 -9.61 -11.77 -15.17
N ILE A 100 -9.34 -11.69 -13.86
CA ILE A 100 -10.09 -10.83 -12.94
C ILE A 100 -10.00 -9.37 -13.38
N VAL A 101 -8.80 -8.91 -13.72
CA VAL A 101 -8.58 -7.52 -14.15
C VAL A 101 -9.16 -7.25 -15.53
N ASN A 102 -9.12 -8.22 -16.46
CA ASN A 102 -9.76 -8.07 -17.77
C ASN A 102 -11.28 -7.93 -17.64
N ARG A 103 -11.89 -8.63 -16.68
CA ARG A 103 -13.34 -8.56 -16.41
C ARG A 103 -13.76 -7.27 -15.72
N PHE A 104 -13.06 -6.87 -14.66
CA PHE A 104 -13.51 -5.81 -13.76
C PHE A 104 -12.73 -4.49 -13.88
N GLY A 105 -11.59 -4.49 -14.59
CA GLY A 105 -10.77 -3.30 -14.82
C GLY A 105 -10.35 -2.61 -13.52
N GLU A 106 -10.51 -1.29 -13.46
CA GLU A 106 -10.15 -0.50 -12.27
C GLU A 106 -11.07 -0.78 -11.06
N LYS A 107 -12.23 -1.41 -11.29
CA LYS A 107 -13.18 -1.75 -10.21
C LYS A 107 -12.79 -3.03 -9.47
N THR A 108 -11.80 -3.78 -9.95
CA THR A 108 -11.40 -5.08 -9.38
C THR A 108 -11.19 -5.03 -7.86
N LEU A 109 -10.43 -4.06 -7.36
CA LEU A 109 -10.13 -3.99 -5.93
C LEU A 109 -11.37 -3.70 -5.08
N LYS A 110 -12.27 -2.84 -5.59
CA LYS A 110 -13.55 -2.54 -4.94
C LYS A 110 -14.45 -3.78 -4.87
N ILE A 111 -14.46 -4.60 -5.93
CA ILE A 111 -15.21 -5.86 -5.95
C ILE A 111 -14.64 -6.85 -4.95
N ILE A 112 -13.31 -7.01 -4.88
CA ILE A 112 -12.68 -7.88 -3.88
C ILE A 112 -13.05 -7.46 -2.45
N GLU A 113 -13.08 -6.16 -2.18
CA GLU A 113 -13.37 -5.62 -0.85
C GLU A 113 -14.85 -5.73 -0.45
N ASN A 114 -15.77 -5.52 -1.40
CA ASN A 114 -17.21 -5.35 -1.10
C ASN A 114 -18.09 -6.50 -1.60
N ASP A 115 -17.60 -7.32 -2.54
CA ASP A 115 -18.40 -8.29 -3.29
C ASP A 115 -17.53 -9.42 -3.88
N ILE A 116 -16.76 -10.08 -2.99
CA ILE A 116 -15.75 -11.08 -3.39
C ILE A 116 -16.36 -12.29 -4.13
N GLU A 117 -17.64 -12.58 -3.91
CA GLU A 117 -18.36 -13.68 -4.58
C GLU A 117 -18.41 -13.51 -6.10
N ARG A 118 -18.37 -12.27 -6.60
CA ARG A 118 -18.34 -11.98 -8.04
C ARG A 118 -17.07 -12.45 -8.73
N LEU A 119 -16.00 -12.78 -7.99
CA LEU A 119 -14.82 -13.41 -8.59
C LEU A 119 -15.17 -14.76 -9.25
N LYS A 120 -16.23 -15.45 -8.79
CA LYS A 120 -16.73 -16.68 -9.41
C LYS A 120 -17.19 -16.47 -10.86
N GLU A 121 -17.69 -15.28 -11.22
CA GLU A 121 -18.02 -14.93 -12.61
C GLU A 121 -16.83 -15.10 -13.58
N VAL A 122 -15.60 -15.08 -13.05
CA VAL A 122 -14.35 -15.18 -13.81
C VAL A 122 -13.86 -16.64 -13.91
N GLU A 123 -14.16 -17.48 -12.91
CA GLU A 123 -13.82 -18.91 -12.94
C GLU A 123 -14.67 -19.69 -13.95
N ASP A 124 -15.94 -19.30 -14.12
CA ASP A 124 -16.89 -19.97 -15.02
C ASP A 124 -16.76 -19.53 -16.49
N ALA A 125 -15.88 -18.58 -16.81
CA ALA A 125 -15.68 -18.11 -18.18
C ALA A 125 -14.83 -19.13 -18.98
N PRO A 126 -15.33 -19.67 -20.11
CA PRO A 126 -14.54 -20.57 -20.95
C PRO A 126 -13.29 -19.86 -21.47
N SER A 127 -12.17 -20.58 -21.47
CA SER A 127 -10.83 -20.11 -21.85
C SER A 127 -10.71 -19.77 -23.33
#